data_AF-A0A1W2TM90-F1
#
_entry.id   AF-A0A1W2TM90-F1
#
_cell.length_a   1.000
_cell.length_b   1.000
_cell.length_c   1.000
_cell.angle_alpha   90.00
_cell.angle_beta   90.00
_cell.angle_gamma   90.00
#
_symmetry.space_group_name_H-M   'P 1'
#
loop_
_entity.id
_entity.type
_entity.pdbx_description
1 polymer ?
#
loop_
_entity_poly.entity_id
_entity_poly.type
_entity_poly.pdbx_seq_one_letter_code
_entity_poly.pdbx_strand_id
1 'polypeptide(L)'
;MQFTTSLIATLGLIAGTQAHPAVEARVAVAHLTFHGGPASYSLAVPADGRTVPTNNEISVDTIDTPDYDAINLCTFNTPHQATLVGSVTPEGLKQITVGPPQPVLSVSCRSK
;
A
#
# COMPACT_ATOMS: atom_id res chain seq x y z
N MET A 1 -2.55 27.11 -77.15
CA MET A 1 -1.33 27.45 -76.39
C MET A 1 -1.73 27.49 -74.92
N GLN A 2 -1.75 26.38 -74.19
CA GLN A 2 -0.62 25.80 -73.43
C GLN A 2 0.12 26.83 -72.56
N PHE A 3 -0.03 26.75 -71.23
CA PHE A 3 1.10 26.71 -70.27
C PHE A 3 0.69 25.95 -69.00
N THR A 4 1.56 25.02 -68.63
CA THR A 4 1.64 24.12 -67.47
C THR A 4 1.81 24.94 -66.16
N THR A 5 1.60 24.44 -64.92
CA THR A 5 2.42 23.44 -64.21
C THR A 5 1.88 23.28 -62.77
N SER A 6 1.95 22.06 -62.23
CA SER A 6 1.53 21.61 -60.89
C SER A 6 2.17 22.32 -59.68
N LEU A 7 1.47 22.33 -58.53
CA LEU A 7 2.09 22.39 -57.20
C LEU A 7 1.32 21.54 -56.16
N ILE A 8 1.80 20.30 -56.05
CA ILE A 8 2.11 19.49 -54.86
C ILE A 8 1.22 19.65 -53.60
N ALA A 9 0.68 18.50 -53.20
CA ALA A 9 -0.07 18.23 -51.99
C ALA A 9 0.75 18.41 -50.70
N THR A 10 0.11 19.00 -49.68
CA THR A 10 0.57 18.91 -48.28
C THR A 10 -0.49 18.19 -47.45
N LEU A 11 -0.35 16.85 -47.37
CA LEU A 11 -1.03 16.05 -46.35
C LEU A 11 -0.34 16.32 -45.01
N GLY A 12 -0.93 17.20 -44.20
CA GLY A 12 -0.54 17.36 -42.80
C GLY A 12 -1.12 16.20 -41.97
N LEU A 13 -0.34 15.15 -41.73
CA LEU A 13 -0.65 14.20 -40.65
C LEU A 13 -0.31 14.88 -39.33
N ILE A 14 -1.32 15.43 -38.67
CA ILE A 14 -1.21 15.78 -37.26
C ILE A 14 -1.25 14.46 -36.49
N ALA A 15 -0.08 13.89 -36.23
CA ALA A 15 0.06 12.79 -35.29
C ALA A 15 -0.33 13.33 -33.90
N GLY A 16 -1.57 13.07 -33.50
CA GLY A 16 -2.02 13.32 -32.14
C GLY A 16 -1.24 12.41 -31.19
N THR A 17 -0.12 12.89 -30.67
CA THR A 17 0.54 12.27 -29.52
C THR A 17 -0.40 12.46 -28.34
N GLN A 18 -1.25 11.48 -28.08
CA GLN A 18 -1.95 11.38 -26.81
C GLN A 18 -0.90 11.08 -25.75
N ALA A 19 -0.31 12.15 -25.20
CA ALA A 19 0.38 12.08 -23.93
C ALA A 19 -0.71 11.85 -22.88
N HIS A 20 -1.12 10.59 -22.71
CA HIS A 20 -1.80 10.19 -21.49
C HIS A 20 -0.85 10.55 -20.35
N PRO A 21 -1.24 11.42 -19.40
CA PRO A 21 -0.46 11.56 -18.20
C PRO A 21 -0.39 10.17 -17.59
N ALA A 22 0.82 9.66 -17.36
CA ALA A 22 0.99 8.51 -16.51
C ALA A 22 0.34 8.89 -15.18
N VAL A 23 -0.86 8.38 -14.94
CA VAL A 23 -1.47 8.41 -13.63
C VAL A 23 -0.52 7.57 -12.80
N GLU A 24 0.41 8.22 -12.11
CA GLU A 24 1.15 7.59 -11.04
C GLU A 24 0.08 7.10 -10.07
N ALA A 25 -0.21 5.80 -10.14
CA ALA A 25 -1.22 5.17 -9.33
C ALA A 25 -0.81 5.45 -7.88
N ARG A 26 -1.54 6.36 -7.21
CA ARG A 26 -1.25 6.72 -5.83
C ARG A 26 -1.50 5.48 -4.98
N VAL A 27 -0.42 4.81 -4.60
CA VAL A 27 -0.48 3.63 -3.73
C VAL A 27 -0.92 4.11 -2.35
N ALA A 28 -1.99 3.53 -1.81
CA ALA A 28 -2.42 3.81 -0.44
C ALA A 28 -1.32 3.40 0.56
N VAL A 29 -1.22 4.08 1.69
CA VAL A 29 -0.24 3.76 2.74
C VAL A 29 -1.00 3.42 4.01
N ALA A 30 -0.75 2.24 4.58
CA ALA A 30 -1.29 1.83 5.86
C ALA A 30 -0.39 2.35 6.99
N HIS A 31 -0.95 3.11 7.93
CA HIS A 31 -0.21 3.58 9.10
C HIS A 31 -0.51 2.64 10.27
N LEU A 32 0.49 1.81 10.61
CA LEU A 32 0.36 0.78 11.63
C LEU A 32 1.14 1.19 12.88
N THR A 33 0.58 0.94 14.06
CA THR A 33 1.31 1.05 15.33
C THR A 33 1.25 -0.28 16.06
N PHE A 34 2.41 -0.85 16.35
CA PHE A 34 2.56 -2.14 17.01
C PHE A 34 2.85 -1.90 18.49
N HIS A 35 2.13 -2.60 19.36
CA HIS A 35 2.26 -2.53 20.82
C HIS A 35 2.66 -3.88 21.38
N GLY A 36 3.60 -3.87 22.32
CA GLY A 36 4.03 -5.03 23.09
C GLY A 36 4.35 -4.63 24.52
N GLY A 37 3.48 -4.98 25.46
CA GLY A 37 3.60 -4.55 26.85
C GLY A 37 3.69 -3.01 26.96
N PRO A 38 4.73 -2.43 27.59
CA PRO A 38 4.90 -0.98 27.69
C PRO A 38 5.55 -0.31 26.47
N ALA A 39 5.93 -1.08 25.44
CA ALA A 39 6.69 -0.58 24.29
C ALA A 39 5.86 -0.56 23.01
N SER A 40 6.19 0.36 22.09
CA SER A 40 5.52 0.46 20.80
C SER A 40 6.41 1.02 19.69
N TYR A 41 6.04 0.77 18.44
CA TYR A 41 6.65 1.36 17.24
C TYR A 41 5.63 1.54 16.12
N SER A 42 5.86 2.50 15.23
CA SER A 42 4.98 2.75 14.08
C SER A 42 5.68 2.43 12.76
N LEU A 43 4.91 1.95 11.78
CA LEU A 43 5.37 1.63 10.44
C LEU A 43 4.36 2.10 9.39
N ALA A 44 4.84 2.81 8.37
CA ALA A 44 4.06 3.13 7.19
C ALA A 44 4.32 2.05 6.12
N VAL A 45 3.28 1.31 5.73
CA VAL A 45 3.38 0.21 4.77
C VAL A 45 2.64 0.58 3.49
N PRO A 46 3.35 0.77 2.35
CA PRO A 46 2.70 0.95 1.07
C PRO A 46 1.85 -0.27 0.71
N ALA A 47 0.64 -0.01 0.20
CA ALA A 47 -0.29 -1.03 -0.27
C ALA A 47 0.05 -1.54 -1.70
N ASP A 48 1.34 -1.61 -2.05
CA ASP A 48 1.82 -2.08 -3.37
C ASP A 48 2.11 -3.58 -3.40
N GLY A 49 1.84 -4.29 -2.31
CA GLY A 49 2.10 -5.73 -2.16
C GLY A 49 3.55 -6.06 -1.78
N ARG A 50 4.45 -5.08 -1.66
CA ARG A 50 5.83 -5.35 -1.26
C ARG A 50 5.91 -5.64 0.24
N THR A 51 6.84 -6.54 0.58
CA THR A 51 7.17 -6.86 1.96
C THR A 51 8.08 -5.77 2.54
N VAL A 52 7.64 -5.17 3.63
CA VAL A 52 8.39 -4.20 4.43
C VAL A 52 8.87 -4.89 5.71
N PRO A 53 10.19 -5.00 5.95
CA PRO A 53 10.71 -5.53 7.21
C PRO A 53 10.45 -4.54 8.35
N THR A 54 10.06 -5.05 9.52
CA THR A 54 9.85 -4.22 10.71
C THR A 54 11.15 -3.87 11.42
N ASN A 55 12.14 -4.78 11.36
CA ASN A 55 13.42 -4.73 12.07
C ASN A 55 13.25 -4.42 13.57
N ASN A 56 12.24 -5.01 14.20
CA ASN A 56 11.92 -4.78 15.61
C ASN A 56 11.62 -6.10 16.34
N GLU A 57 12.18 -6.25 17.53
CA GLU A 57 12.08 -7.47 18.35
C GLU A 57 11.01 -7.39 19.45
N ILE A 58 10.22 -6.30 19.51
CA ILE A 58 9.11 -6.18 20.46
C ILE A 58 8.11 -7.32 20.23
N SER A 59 7.76 -8.03 21.30
CA SER A 59 6.68 -9.03 21.30
C SER A 59 5.32 -8.34 21.18
N VAL A 60 4.82 -8.22 19.96
CA VAL A 60 3.58 -7.51 19.65
C VAL A 60 2.38 -8.32 20.11
N ASP A 61 1.49 -7.69 20.88
CA ASP A 61 0.19 -8.23 21.29
C ASP A 61 -0.99 -7.49 20.64
N THR A 62 -0.79 -6.25 20.21
CA THR A 62 -1.83 -5.39 19.62
C THR A 62 -1.25 -4.54 18.48
N ILE A 63 -2.01 -4.36 17.40
CA ILE A 63 -1.65 -3.51 16.25
C ILE A 63 -2.80 -2.53 15.98
N ASP A 64 -2.55 -1.23 16.08
CA ASP A 64 -3.50 -0.20 15.68
C ASP A 64 -3.47 0.01 14.17
N THR A 65 -4.66 0.19 13.59
CA THR A 65 -4.90 0.25 12.14
C THR A 65 -5.91 1.36 11.79
N PRO A 66 -5.69 2.61 12.23
CA PRO A 66 -6.70 3.67 12.26
C PRO A 66 -7.31 4.01 10.89
N ASP A 67 -6.53 3.89 9.82
CA ASP A 67 -6.87 4.38 8.48
C ASP A 67 -6.93 3.28 7.42
N TYR A 68 -6.74 2.01 7.81
CA TYR A 68 -6.60 0.91 6.86
C TYR A 68 -7.23 -0.39 7.36
N ASP A 69 -7.81 -1.18 6.45
CA ASP A 69 -8.37 -2.49 6.78
C ASP A 69 -7.28 -3.57 6.82
N ALA A 70 -6.31 -3.41 7.72
CA ALA A 70 -5.10 -4.21 7.71
C ALA A 70 -5.35 -5.69 8.05
N ILE A 71 -6.43 -6.02 8.76
CA ILE A 71 -6.76 -7.41 9.08
C ILE A 71 -7.09 -8.23 7.82
N ASN A 72 -7.68 -7.59 6.81
CA ASN A 72 -8.06 -8.24 5.56
C ASN A 72 -7.07 -7.98 4.41
N LEU A 73 -6.39 -6.82 4.44
CA LEU A 73 -5.58 -6.34 3.32
C LEU A 73 -4.07 -6.45 3.55
N CYS A 74 -3.63 -6.77 4.77
CA CYS A 74 -2.22 -6.97 5.07
C CYS A 74 -1.93 -8.41 5.49
N THR A 75 -0.68 -8.82 5.26
CA THR A 75 -0.13 -10.07 5.75
C THR A 75 0.98 -9.73 6.73
N PHE A 76 0.85 -10.20 7.97
CA PHE A 76 1.84 -10.05 9.03
C PHE A 76 2.63 -11.35 9.14
N ASN A 77 3.93 -11.29 8.88
CA ASN A 77 4.81 -12.45 9.01
C ASN A 77 5.40 -12.47 10.42
N THR A 78 5.25 -13.59 11.12
CA THR A 78 5.71 -13.81 12.49
C THR A 78 6.60 -15.05 12.55
N PRO A 79 7.52 -15.17 13.52
CA PRO A 79 8.45 -16.31 13.59
C PRO A 79 7.74 -17.64 13.89
N HIS A 80 6.58 -17.60 14.53
CA HIS A 80 5.75 -18.76 14.83
C HIS A 80 4.32 -18.51 14.38
N GLN A 81 3.48 -19.54 14.46
CA GLN A 81 2.06 -19.39 14.17
C GLN A 81 1.44 -18.35 15.12
N ALA A 82 0.76 -17.37 14.54
CA ALA A 82 0.01 -16.34 15.24
C ALA A 82 -1.46 -16.40 14.81
N THR A 83 -2.34 -16.22 15.78
CA THR A 83 -3.76 -15.94 15.54
C THR A 83 -3.94 -14.43 15.55
N LEU A 84 -4.54 -13.89 14.49
CA LEU A 84 -4.85 -12.48 14.35
C LEU A 84 -6.37 -12.30 14.48
N VAL A 85 -6.81 -11.37 15.33
CA VAL A 85 -8.22 -11.06 15.50
C VAL A 85 -8.43 -9.56 15.36
N GLY A 86 -9.24 -9.15 14.40
CA GLY A 86 -9.63 -7.75 14.23
C GLY A 86 -10.69 -7.33 15.24
N SER A 87 -10.55 -6.13 15.80
CA SER A 87 -11.51 -5.51 16.72
C SER A 87 -11.61 -4.01 16.46
N VAL A 88 -12.63 -3.38 17.05
CA VAL A 88 -12.80 -1.92 17.04
C VAL A 88 -12.96 -1.48 18.49
N THR A 89 -12.16 -0.53 18.93
CA THR A 89 -12.24 0.02 20.29
C THR A 89 -13.55 0.80 20.49
N PRO A 90 -13.97 1.08 21.74
CA PRO A 90 -15.13 1.94 22.00
C PRO A 90 -15.03 3.33 21.34
N GLU A 91 -13.81 3.82 21.12
CA GLU A 91 -13.51 5.10 20.46
C GLU A 91 -13.53 5.01 18.93
N GLY A 92 -13.80 3.82 18.37
CA GLY A 92 -13.89 3.59 16.93
C GLY A 92 -12.56 3.28 16.24
N LEU A 93 -11.47 3.07 16.99
CA LEU A 93 -10.17 2.73 16.43
C LEU A 93 -10.11 1.25 16.06
N LYS A 94 -9.67 0.93 14.84
CA LYS A 94 -9.50 -0.45 14.41
C LYS A 94 -8.19 -1.00 14.97
N GLN A 95 -8.24 -2.21 15.53
CA GLN A 95 -7.09 -2.90 16.08
C GLN A 95 -7.03 -4.36 15.61
N ILE A 96 -5.85 -4.94 15.71
CA ILE A 96 -5.61 -6.37 15.52
C ILE A 96 -4.91 -6.89 16.76
N THR A 97 -5.52 -7.87 17.43
CA THR A 97 -4.87 -8.62 18.51
C THR A 97 -4.03 -9.75 17.91
N VAL A 98 -2.81 -9.92 18.43
CA VAL A 98 -1.83 -10.94 18.01
C VAL A 98 -1.62 -11.92 19.15
N GLY A 99 -1.99 -13.20 18.94
CA GLY A 99 -1.88 -14.24 19.97
C GLY A 99 -1.20 -15.51 19.47
N PRO A 100 -0.17 -16.06 20.16
CA PRO A 100 0.52 -15.48 21.32
C PRO A 100 1.38 -14.26 20.94
N PRO A 101 1.67 -13.34 21.90
CA PRO A 101 2.52 -12.18 21.65
C PRO A 101 3.90 -12.57 21.14
N GLN A 102 4.32 -11.98 20.02
CA GLN A 102 5.58 -12.30 19.35
C GLN A 102 6.00 -11.18 18.39
N PRO A 103 7.29 -11.13 17.99
CA PRO A 103 7.74 -10.16 17.00
C PRO A 103 7.02 -10.32 15.66
N VAL A 104 6.68 -9.20 15.03
CA VAL A 104 6.30 -9.18 13.61
C VAL A 104 7.58 -8.96 12.82
N LEU A 105 7.94 -9.88 11.94
CA LEU A 105 9.17 -9.84 11.14
C LEU A 105 9.04 -8.90 9.94
N SER A 106 7.86 -8.92 9.30
CA SER A 106 7.57 -8.09 8.14
C SER A 106 6.07 -7.98 7.89
N VAL A 107 5.70 -6.95 7.11
CA VAL A 107 4.32 -6.70 6.71
C VAL A 107 4.25 -6.42 5.21
N SER A 108 3.25 -6.95 4.53
CA SER A 108 2.92 -6.58 3.16
C SER A 108 1.43 -6.25 3.07
N CYS A 109 1.07 -5.11 2.48
CA CYS A 109 -0.32 -4.68 2.31
C CYS A 109 -0.67 -4.57 0.83
N ARG A 110 -1.94 -4.74 0.47
CA ARG A 110 -2.41 -4.68 -0.93
C ARG A 110 -3.54 -3.69 -1.11
N SER A 111 -3.55 -3.00 -2.24
CA SER A 111 -4.64 -2.11 -2.65
C SER A 111 -6.03 -2.72 -2.40
N LYS A 112 -6.95 -1.87 -1.92
CA LYS A 112 -8.36 -2.19 -1.78
C LYS A 112 -9.07 -2.22 -3.15
#